data_AF-A0A1F9G5A0-F1
#
_entry.id   AF-A0A1F9G5A0-F1
#
_cell.length_a   1.000
_cell.length_b   1.000
_cell.length_c   1.000
_cell.angle_alpha   90.00
_cell.angle_beta   90.00
_cell.angle_gamma   90.00
#
_symmetry.space_group_name_H-M   'P 1'
#
loop_
_entity.id
_entity.type
_entity.pdbx_description
1 polymer ?
#
loop_
_entity_poly.entity_id
_entity_poly.type
_entity_poly.pdbx_seq_one_letter_code
_entity_poly.pdbx_strand_id
1 'polypeptide(L)'
;MGCDRHPGPAAALTTSRVSTLLVLTAALTACIDDHAREDAAEASPAPPVRLEDDGDHGPARAEDCPAHVPFVASVRARVVDPAGAGVADARVQLCVWTNDGRMLCLEPGRSDAVGDVRIEVAPAARCMVSATARVLLPQSQRPALYCGIELPLDDASVTVADPYLLIEAPGPGSLPPVGDEATPRAVAFEELTVEVTPAAIGTEAYQRLAAVVVPPELAPACLLVGAPAFDALIAFSPEADVAGAGFPFAVDNTLGFEPGAHVELHVQGGLECSLDDGTQVEKGAWHLLGAATVSADGARVEAASATALPCLGWLALRR
;
A
#
# COMPACT_ATOMS: atom_id res chain seq x y z
N MET A 1 -37.19 -36.78 -49.54
CA MET A 1 -38.55 -36.31 -49.94
C MET A 1 -38.88 -35.15 -49.03
N GLY A 2 -38.83 -33.88 -49.40
CA GLY A 2 -38.69 -33.20 -50.68
C GLY A 2 -39.47 -31.90 -50.53
N CYS A 3 -38.76 -30.76 -50.63
CA CYS A 3 -39.20 -29.44 -51.14
C CYS A 3 -40.48 -28.80 -50.52
N ASP A 4 -40.61 -27.50 -50.24
CA ASP A 4 -40.14 -26.34 -50.97
C ASP A 4 -40.05 -25.09 -50.08
N ARG A 5 -39.07 -24.25 -50.40
CA ARG A 5 -39.00 -22.84 -50.03
C ARG A 5 -39.83 -22.03 -51.02
N HIS A 6 -40.55 -21.02 -50.55
CA HIS A 6 -40.97 -19.89 -51.40
C HIS A 6 -40.54 -18.54 -50.79
N PRO A 7 -39.85 -17.68 -51.57
CA PRO A 7 -39.60 -16.29 -51.22
C PRO A 7 -40.70 -15.38 -51.80
N GLY A 8 -41.07 -14.34 -51.05
CA GLY A 8 -41.94 -13.26 -51.52
C GLY A 8 -41.14 -11.97 -51.77
N PRO A 9 -41.38 -11.24 -52.88
CA PRO A 9 -40.55 -10.10 -53.30
C PRO A 9 -41.04 -8.74 -52.77
N ALA A 10 -40.14 -7.77 -52.93
CA ALA A 10 -40.21 -6.35 -52.60
C ALA A 10 -41.33 -5.56 -53.31
N ALA A 11 -41.75 -4.43 -52.72
CA ALA A 11 -41.54 -3.06 -53.24
C ALA A 11 -42.43 -1.99 -52.55
N ALA A 12 -42.00 -0.73 -52.72
CA ALA A 12 -42.64 0.58 -52.49
C ALA A 12 -42.20 1.32 -51.21
N LEU A 13 -41.19 2.20 -51.24
CA LEU A 13 -41.17 3.59 -51.75
C LEU A 13 -42.34 4.45 -51.25
N THR A 14 -42.09 5.28 -50.23
CA THR A 14 -42.78 6.58 -50.05
C THR A 14 -41.92 7.59 -49.28
N THR A 15 -41.51 8.64 -49.99
CA THR A 15 -41.48 10.07 -49.61
C THR A 15 -40.85 10.43 -48.25
N SER A 16 -39.63 10.99 -48.23
CA SER A 16 -39.35 12.42 -48.40
C SER A 16 -40.23 13.35 -47.54
N ARG A 17 -39.68 13.78 -46.39
CA ARG A 17 -39.86 15.13 -45.88
C ARG A 17 -38.53 15.65 -45.36
N VAL A 18 -37.88 16.40 -46.24
CA VAL A 18 -36.95 17.47 -45.90
C VAL A 18 -37.69 18.45 -44.97
N SER A 19 -37.12 18.71 -43.79
CA SER A 19 -37.45 19.89 -43.00
C SER A 19 -36.15 20.61 -42.71
N THR A 20 -35.89 21.54 -43.61
CA THR A 20 -34.90 22.60 -43.60
C THR A 20 -35.24 23.63 -42.51
N LEU A 21 -34.19 24.16 -41.88
CA LEU A 21 -34.11 25.45 -41.17
C LEU A 21 -35.00 25.67 -39.94
N LEU A 22 -34.35 25.80 -38.78
CA LEU A 22 -34.18 27.14 -38.22
C LEU A 22 -32.91 27.22 -37.37
N VAL A 23 -31.96 27.99 -37.88
CA VAL A 23 -30.82 28.54 -37.14
C VAL A 23 -31.40 29.59 -36.19
N LEU A 24 -31.30 29.36 -34.87
CA LEU A 24 -31.31 30.43 -33.88
C LEU A 24 -29.99 30.37 -33.11
N THR A 25 -28.98 31.00 -33.71
CA THR A 25 -27.82 31.54 -33.02
C THR A 25 -28.29 32.68 -32.11
N ALA A 26 -28.67 32.35 -30.88
CA ALA A 26 -28.72 33.33 -29.79
C ALA A 26 -27.32 33.39 -29.18
N ALA A 27 -26.57 34.40 -29.62
CA ALA A 27 -25.34 34.83 -28.98
C ALA A 27 -25.65 35.35 -27.56
N LEU A 28 -25.53 34.48 -26.56
CA LEU A 28 -25.28 34.89 -25.19
C LEU A 28 -23.77 34.90 -25.01
N THR A 29 -23.19 36.05 -25.36
CA THR A 29 -21.85 36.47 -24.94
C THR A 29 -21.88 36.61 -23.42
N ALA A 30 -21.66 35.50 -22.71
CA ALA A 30 -21.25 35.57 -21.32
C ALA A 30 -19.81 36.11 -21.33
N CYS A 31 -19.66 37.35 -20.86
CA CYS A 31 -18.38 37.88 -20.42
C CYS A 31 -17.89 36.98 -19.28
N ILE A 32 -17.11 35.95 -19.62
CA ILE A 32 -16.31 35.24 -18.64
C ILE A 32 -15.13 36.18 -18.39
N ASP A 33 -15.16 36.80 -17.21
CA ASP A 33 -14.05 37.56 -16.64
C ASP A 33 -12.77 36.71 -16.69
N ASP A 34 -11.87 37.08 -17.60
CA ASP A 34 -10.54 36.49 -17.80
C ASP A 34 -9.52 37.06 -16.78
N HIS A 35 -10.00 37.42 -15.59
CA HIS A 35 -9.25 38.14 -14.55
C HIS A 35 -9.44 37.50 -13.17
N ALA A 36 -9.11 36.21 -13.04
CA ALA A 36 -8.89 35.58 -11.73
C ALA A 36 -8.03 34.30 -11.84
N ARG A 37 -7.09 34.25 -12.77
CA ARG A 37 -6.03 33.22 -12.79
C ARG A 37 -4.72 33.84 -12.31
N GLU A 38 -4.79 34.51 -11.16
CA GLU A 38 -3.62 34.90 -10.40
C GLU A 38 -3.11 33.65 -9.67
N ASP A 39 -2.00 33.12 -10.17
CA ASP A 39 -0.90 32.60 -9.35
C ASP A 39 -1.31 31.78 -8.12
N ALA A 40 -1.91 30.61 -8.35
CA ALA A 40 -1.66 29.49 -7.44
C ALA A 40 -0.18 29.13 -7.61
N ALA A 41 0.69 29.92 -6.96
CA ALA A 41 2.09 29.59 -6.79
C ALA A 41 2.12 28.19 -6.21
N GLU A 42 2.56 27.24 -7.03
CA GLU A 42 2.83 25.86 -6.67
C GLU A 42 3.71 25.93 -5.42
N ALA A 43 3.10 25.74 -4.25
CA ALA A 43 3.76 25.92 -2.99
C ALA A 43 4.88 24.88 -2.95
N SER A 44 6.11 25.34 -3.20
CA SER A 44 7.28 24.49 -3.16
C SER A 44 7.27 23.79 -1.80
N PRO A 45 7.26 22.44 -1.76
CA PRO A 45 7.13 21.71 -0.51
C PRO A 45 8.23 22.20 0.43
N ALA A 46 7.82 22.57 1.65
CA ALA A 46 8.77 23.02 2.65
C ALA A 46 9.86 21.94 2.80
N PRO A 47 11.15 22.32 2.88
CA PRO A 47 12.21 21.35 3.06
C PRO A 47 11.91 20.51 4.32
N PRO A 48 12.18 19.19 4.29
CA PRO A 48 11.89 18.34 5.43
C PRO A 48 12.60 18.89 6.67
N VAL A 49 11.81 19.19 7.71
CA VAL A 49 12.36 19.60 9.02
C VAL A 49 13.16 18.43 9.56
N ARG A 50 14.47 18.59 9.67
CA ARG A 50 15.35 17.61 10.29
C ARG A 50 15.13 17.64 11.80
N LEU A 51 15.05 16.47 12.40
CA LEU A 51 15.11 16.33 13.85
C LEU A 51 16.50 16.80 14.31
N GLU A 52 16.53 17.87 15.11
CA GLU A 52 17.78 18.33 15.71
C GLU A 52 18.25 17.31 16.76
N ASP A 53 19.55 17.01 16.76
CA ASP A 53 20.18 16.24 17.83
C ASP A 53 20.14 17.08 19.11
N ASP A 54 19.46 16.60 20.14
CA ASP A 54 19.35 17.30 21.42
C ASP A 54 20.55 17.06 22.35
N GLY A 55 21.58 16.35 21.87
CA GLY A 55 22.79 16.06 22.62
C GLY A 55 22.58 15.02 23.73
N ASP A 56 21.48 14.27 23.69
CA ASP A 56 21.26 13.13 24.58
C ASP A 56 22.17 11.97 24.15
N HIS A 57 23.34 11.89 24.78
CA HIS A 57 24.34 10.85 24.52
C HIS A 57 23.91 9.45 25.00
N GLY A 58 22.73 9.31 25.59
CA GLY A 58 22.20 8.02 26.04
C GLY A 58 23.06 7.35 27.12
N PRO A 59 22.67 6.13 27.54
CA PRO A 59 23.46 5.33 28.46
C PRO A 59 24.73 4.79 27.79
N ALA A 60 25.78 4.56 28.59
CA ALA A 60 26.98 3.88 28.12
C ALA A 60 26.68 2.47 27.59
N ARG A 61 27.46 2.02 26.59
CA ARG A 61 27.41 0.65 26.05
C ARG A 61 27.60 -0.36 27.18
N ALA A 62 26.73 -1.37 27.22
CA ALA A 62 26.85 -2.45 28.19
C ALA A 62 28.08 -3.33 27.89
N GLU A 63 28.76 -3.82 28.94
CA GLU A 63 30.00 -4.60 28.79
C GLU A 63 29.80 -5.93 28.04
N ASP A 64 28.59 -6.48 28.06
CA ASP A 64 28.19 -7.71 27.37
C ASP A 64 27.80 -7.50 25.91
N CYS A 65 27.76 -6.25 25.44
CA CYS A 65 27.52 -5.90 24.05
C CYS A 65 28.82 -5.98 23.24
N PRO A 66 28.98 -6.93 22.29
CA PRO A 66 30.21 -7.00 21.52
C PRO A 66 30.44 -5.70 20.72
N ALA A 67 31.69 -5.24 20.65
CA ALA A 67 32.03 -3.98 19.99
C ALA A 67 31.68 -3.92 18.49
N HIS A 68 31.51 -5.07 17.85
CA HIS A 68 31.13 -5.19 16.44
C HIS A 68 29.61 -5.29 16.22
N VAL A 69 28.82 -5.24 17.30
CA VAL A 69 27.36 -5.25 17.26
C VAL A 69 26.86 -3.84 17.59
N PRO A 70 25.93 -3.28 16.79
CA PRO A 70 25.27 -2.02 17.12
C PRO A 70 24.70 -2.01 18.55
N PHE A 71 24.90 -0.90 19.26
CA PHE A 71 24.31 -0.64 20.55
C PHE A 71 23.35 0.54 20.44
N VAL A 72 22.05 0.29 20.47
CA VAL A 72 21.02 1.33 20.34
C VAL A 72 20.18 1.38 21.61
N ALA A 73 20.18 2.52 22.27
CA ALA A 73 19.40 2.81 23.48
C ALA A 73 18.10 3.57 23.17
N SER A 74 18.06 4.37 22.09
CA SER A 74 16.85 5.06 21.66
C SER A 74 16.77 5.21 20.15
N VAL A 75 15.56 5.25 19.61
CA VAL A 75 15.28 5.60 18.21
C VAL A 75 14.35 6.79 18.17
N ARG A 76 14.68 7.78 17.35
CA ARG A 76 13.84 8.94 17.02
C ARG A 76 13.43 8.85 15.56
N ALA A 77 12.17 9.14 15.30
CA ALA A 77 11.64 9.19 13.96
C ALA A 77 10.54 10.24 13.87
N ARG A 78 10.09 10.49 12.64
CA ARG A 78 8.95 11.36 12.36
C ARG A 78 7.97 10.64 11.46
N VAL A 79 6.68 10.80 11.71
CA VAL A 79 5.59 10.24 10.90
C VAL A 79 4.84 11.37 10.24
N VAL A 80 4.71 11.32 8.91
CA VAL A 80 4.08 12.37 8.10
C VAL A 80 3.06 11.80 7.13
N ASP A 81 2.19 12.68 6.62
CA ASP A 81 1.30 12.40 5.50
C ASP A 81 1.94 12.83 4.15
N PRO A 82 1.26 12.62 3.00
CA PRO A 82 1.78 13.02 1.69
C PRO A 82 2.03 14.53 1.52
N ALA A 83 1.42 15.38 2.36
CA ALA A 83 1.68 16.82 2.37
C ALA A 83 2.87 17.21 3.28
N GLY A 84 3.49 16.24 3.94
CA GLY A 84 4.58 16.44 4.90
C GLY A 84 4.11 16.92 6.28
N ALA A 85 2.79 16.94 6.53
CA ALA A 85 2.24 17.30 7.83
C ALA A 85 2.42 16.13 8.82
N GLY A 86 2.70 16.46 10.08
CA GLY A 86 2.87 15.47 11.14
C GLY A 86 1.59 14.68 11.41
N VAL A 87 1.71 13.36 11.53
CA VAL A 87 0.58 12.48 11.88
C VAL A 87 0.63 12.18 13.38
N ALA A 88 -0.33 12.72 14.13
CA ALA A 88 -0.48 12.46 15.56
C ALA A 88 -0.97 11.04 15.85
N ASP A 89 -0.61 10.52 17.02
CA ASP A 89 -1.07 9.23 17.55
C ASP A 89 -0.67 7.98 16.74
N ALA A 90 0.14 8.14 15.70
CA ALA A 90 0.75 7.02 15.01
C ALA A 90 1.62 6.20 15.98
N ARG A 91 1.60 4.88 15.79
CA ARG A 91 2.39 3.91 16.53
C ARG A 91 3.62 3.56 15.71
N VAL A 92 4.79 3.68 16.30
CA VAL A 92 6.03 3.13 15.75
C VAL A 92 6.53 2.04 16.68
N GLN A 93 6.48 0.80 16.22
CA GLN A 93 6.93 -0.37 16.95
C GLN A 93 8.23 -0.90 16.35
N LEU A 94 9.28 -0.98 17.16
CA LEU A 94 10.52 -1.63 16.73
C LEU A 94 10.43 -3.13 16.96
N CYS A 95 10.67 -3.92 15.92
CA CYS A 95 10.97 -5.33 16.03
C CYS A 95 12.46 -5.52 15.71
N VAL A 96 13.22 -6.00 16.69
CA VAL A 96 14.67 -6.12 16.62
C VAL A 96 15.11 -7.57 16.68
N TRP A 97 16.15 -7.90 15.93
CA TRP A 97 16.89 -9.14 16.12
C TRP A 97 18.08 -8.86 17.02
N THR A 98 18.08 -9.49 18.20
CA THR A 98 19.17 -9.35 19.16
C THR A 98 20.38 -10.18 18.76
N ASN A 99 21.56 -9.84 19.29
CA ASN A 99 22.81 -10.57 19.00
C ASN A 99 22.78 -12.06 19.40
N ASP A 100 21.89 -12.45 20.32
CA ASP A 100 21.67 -13.85 20.69
C ASP A 100 20.66 -14.59 19.77
N GLY A 101 20.23 -13.94 18.67
CA GLY A 101 19.37 -14.53 17.65
C GLY A 101 17.87 -14.53 17.99
N ARG A 102 17.42 -13.77 19.00
CA ARG A 102 15.99 -13.64 19.31
C ARG A 102 15.37 -12.46 18.57
N MET A 103 14.12 -12.62 18.15
CA MET A 103 13.30 -11.49 17.68
C MET A 103 12.50 -10.94 18.86
N LEU A 104 12.57 -9.63 19.09
CA LEU A 104 11.81 -8.92 20.12
C LEU A 104 11.10 -7.72 19.50
N CYS A 105 9.77 -7.66 19.61
CA CYS A 105 9.02 -6.44 19.31
C CYS A 105 8.81 -5.64 20.59
N LEU A 106 9.29 -4.40 20.60
CA LEU A 106 9.24 -3.48 21.73
C LEU A 106 7.84 -2.86 21.89
N GLU A 107 7.64 -2.15 22.99
CA GLU A 107 6.46 -1.31 23.17
C GLU A 107 6.46 -0.18 22.13
N PRO A 108 5.35 0.08 21.42
CA PRO A 108 5.31 1.12 20.40
C PRO A 108 5.41 2.52 21.00
N GLY A 109 6.26 3.35 20.41
CA GLY A 109 6.21 4.80 20.61
C GLY A 109 4.93 5.39 20.01
N ARG A 110 4.49 6.53 20.54
CA ARG A 110 3.36 7.33 20.04
C ARG A 110 3.91 8.63 19.45
N SER A 111 3.55 8.95 18.21
CA SER A 111 3.87 10.27 17.65
C SER A 111 3.02 11.37 18.26
N ASP A 112 3.63 12.55 18.42
CA ASP A 112 2.95 13.76 18.87
C ASP A 112 2.26 14.52 17.73
N ALA A 113 1.76 15.73 18.01
CA ALA A 113 1.04 16.55 17.04
C ALA A 113 1.87 17.00 15.82
N VAL A 114 3.21 17.01 15.92
CA VAL A 114 4.10 17.35 14.79
C VAL A 114 4.66 16.11 14.09
N GLY A 115 4.25 14.92 14.55
CA GLY A 115 4.62 13.61 14.01
C GLY A 115 5.85 13.00 14.68
N ASP A 116 6.43 13.64 15.69
CA ASP A 116 7.68 13.21 16.30
C ASP A 116 7.43 12.07 17.27
N VAL A 117 8.27 11.03 17.21
CA VAL A 117 8.19 9.86 18.08
C VAL A 117 9.59 9.47 18.57
N ARG A 118 9.66 9.10 19.84
CA ARG A 118 10.85 8.52 20.46
C ARG A 118 10.50 7.16 21.06
N ILE A 119 11.38 6.19 20.83
CA ILE A 119 11.24 4.82 21.32
C ILE A 119 12.47 4.51 22.16
N GLU A 120 12.24 4.18 23.44
CA GLU A 120 13.27 3.71 24.34
C GLU A 120 13.52 2.21 24.11
N VAL A 121 14.77 1.85 23.87
CA VAL A 121 15.17 0.44 23.71
C VAL A 121 15.51 -0.13 25.09
N ALA A 122 14.72 -1.12 25.50
CA ALA A 122 14.94 -1.84 26.75
C ALA A 122 16.35 -2.46 26.79
N PRO A 123 17.04 -2.48 27.95
CA PRO A 123 18.42 -2.96 28.06
C PRO A 123 18.70 -4.31 27.39
N ALA A 124 17.77 -5.27 27.51
CA ALA A 124 17.89 -6.61 26.94
C ALA A 124 17.87 -6.65 25.40
N ALA A 125 17.52 -5.55 24.74
CA ALA A 125 17.37 -5.44 23.29
C ALA A 125 18.36 -4.46 22.66
N ARG A 126 19.21 -3.77 23.44
CA ARG A 126 20.10 -2.71 22.92
C ARG A 126 21.19 -3.23 21.99
N CYS A 127 21.61 -4.47 22.18
CA CYS A 127 22.58 -5.16 21.33
C CYS A 127 21.86 -5.92 20.23
N MET A 128 21.70 -5.28 19.09
CA MET A 128 20.87 -5.76 17.99
C MET A 128 21.65 -5.83 16.68
N VAL A 129 21.33 -6.81 15.84
CA VAL A 129 21.94 -7.02 14.53
C VAL A 129 21.11 -6.41 13.41
N SER A 130 19.80 -6.28 13.61
CA SER A 130 18.88 -5.60 12.70
C SER A 130 17.65 -5.09 13.45
N ALA A 131 16.98 -4.09 12.87
CA ALA A 131 15.74 -3.54 13.39
C ALA A 131 14.81 -3.15 12.23
N THR A 132 13.53 -3.46 12.39
CA THR A 132 12.45 -3.03 11.50
C THR A 132 11.42 -2.25 12.31
N ALA A 133 11.08 -1.05 11.87
CA ALA A 133 9.95 -0.28 12.38
C ALA A 133 8.66 -0.70 11.68
N ARG A 134 7.65 -1.09 12.45
CA ARG A 134 6.25 -1.15 12.03
C ARG A 134 5.59 0.18 12.38
N VAL A 135 5.07 0.89 11.38
CA VAL A 135 4.41 2.19 11.55
C VAL A 135 2.95 2.07 11.17
N LEU A 136 2.03 2.46 12.05
CA LEU A 136 0.60 2.45 11.74
C LEU A 136 -0.14 3.55 12.49
N LEU A 137 -1.26 4.00 11.94
CA LEU A 137 -2.22 4.82 12.66
C LEU A 137 -3.45 3.95 13.00
N PRO A 138 -3.67 3.59 14.29
CA PRO A 138 -4.77 2.71 14.67
C PRO A 138 -6.12 3.25 14.21
N GLN A 139 -7.02 2.34 13.81
CA GLN A 139 -8.39 2.68 13.38
C GLN A 139 -8.47 3.66 12.19
N SER A 140 -7.42 3.74 11.38
CA SER A 140 -7.39 4.53 10.15
C SER A 140 -7.36 3.64 8.91
N GLN A 141 -7.64 4.23 7.75
CA GLN A 141 -7.47 3.58 6.44
C GLN A 141 -6.05 3.76 5.88
N ARG A 142 -5.06 4.00 6.74
CA ARG A 142 -3.65 4.11 6.34
C ARG A 142 -2.99 2.74 6.45
N PRO A 143 -2.49 2.14 5.35
CA PRO A 143 -1.76 0.88 5.40
C PRO A 143 -0.58 0.96 6.37
N ALA A 144 -0.32 -0.13 7.10
CA ALA A 144 0.85 -0.20 7.96
C ALA A 144 2.13 -0.25 7.10
N LEU A 145 3.21 0.38 7.57
CA LEU A 145 4.52 0.35 6.92
C LEU A 145 5.49 -0.52 7.70
N TYR A 146 6.39 -1.17 6.98
CA TYR A 146 7.53 -1.89 7.54
C TYR A 146 8.83 -1.36 6.94
N CYS A 147 9.61 -0.69 7.77
CA CYS A 147 10.82 0.00 7.33
C CYS A 147 12.03 -0.47 8.12
N GLY A 148 13.03 -0.99 7.41
CA GLY A 148 14.32 -1.29 8.00
C GLY A 148 14.97 -0.03 8.58
N ILE A 149 15.68 -0.19 9.68
CA ILE A 149 16.44 0.89 10.32
C ILE A 149 17.92 0.59 10.16
N GLU A 150 18.67 1.56 9.65
CA GLU A 150 20.12 1.51 9.64
C GLU A 150 20.67 1.66 11.05
N LEU A 151 21.52 0.73 11.47
CA LEU A 151 22.05 0.66 12.82
C LEU A 151 23.53 1.07 12.84
N PRO A 152 23.87 2.29 13.27
CA PRO A 152 25.26 2.71 13.45
C PRO A 152 25.93 1.89 14.56
N LEU A 153 27.23 1.62 14.41
CA LEU A 153 28.01 0.85 15.39
C LEU A 153 28.35 1.66 16.65
N ASP A 154 28.45 2.99 16.53
CA ASP A 154 29.05 3.86 17.54
C ASP A 154 28.05 4.84 18.18
N ASP A 155 26.78 4.81 17.79
CA ASP A 155 25.76 5.73 18.29
C ASP A 155 24.70 5.03 19.14
N ALA A 156 24.58 5.46 20.39
CA ALA A 156 23.55 4.97 21.31
C ALA A 156 22.13 5.47 20.95
N SER A 157 22.01 6.52 20.13
CA SER A 157 20.73 7.05 19.68
C SER A 157 20.72 7.09 18.16
N VAL A 158 19.67 6.52 17.57
CA VAL A 158 19.46 6.52 16.12
C VAL A 158 18.36 7.52 15.77
N THR A 159 18.65 8.43 14.85
CA THR A 159 17.64 9.30 14.24
C THR A 159 17.38 8.82 12.82
N VAL A 160 16.14 8.39 12.55
CA VAL A 160 15.72 7.99 11.22
C VAL A 160 15.68 9.25 10.34
N ALA A 161 16.50 9.26 9.29
CA ALA A 161 16.70 10.45 8.46
C ALA A 161 15.45 10.81 7.64
N ASP A 162 14.82 9.81 7.02
CA ASP A 162 13.61 9.99 6.22
C ASP A 162 12.36 9.76 7.07
N PRO A 163 11.35 10.65 7.00
CA PRO A 163 10.13 10.46 7.75
C PRO A 163 9.34 9.24 7.22
N TYR A 164 8.62 8.57 8.11
CA TYR A 164 7.68 7.53 7.74
C TYR A 164 6.42 8.15 7.14
N LEU A 165 6.19 7.90 5.86
CA LEU A 165 5.07 8.44 5.10
C LEU A 165 3.84 7.51 5.17
N LEU A 166 2.84 7.86 5.97
CA LEU A 166 1.57 7.11 6.00
C LEU A 166 0.62 7.61 4.91
N ILE A 167 0.45 6.83 3.85
CA ILE A 167 -0.49 7.12 2.76
C ILE A 167 -1.91 6.70 3.18
N GLU A 168 -2.92 7.45 2.77
CA GLU A 168 -4.32 7.08 2.98
C GLU A 168 -4.82 6.22 1.82
N ALA A 169 -5.42 5.08 2.15
CA ALA A 169 -6.07 4.24 1.16
C ALA A 169 -7.58 4.52 1.15
N PRO A 170 -8.20 4.73 -0.03
CA PRO A 170 -9.66 4.83 -0.10
C PRO A 170 -10.32 3.49 0.23
N GLY A 171 -11.48 3.57 0.87
CA GLY A 171 -12.39 2.42 0.98
C GLY A 171 -12.93 1.99 -0.40
N PRO A 172 -13.51 0.79 -0.51
CA PRO A 172 -14.13 0.34 -1.75
C PRO A 172 -15.32 1.22 -2.11
N GLY A 173 -15.57 1.41 -3.41
CA GLY A 173 -16.73 2.20 -3.89
C GLY A 173 -18.07 1.62 -3.42
N SER A 174 -18.11 0.30 -3.22
CA SER A 174 -19.18 -0.38 -2.48
C SER A 174 -18.61 -1.62 -1.79
N LEU A 175 -18.92 -1.80 -0.51
CA LEU A 175 -18.58 -3.01 0.23
C LEU A 175 -19.78 -3.98 0.24
N PRO A 176 -19.69 -5.20 -0.34
CA PRO A 176 -20.76 -6.17 -0.24
C PRO A 176 -21.11 -6.48 1.22
N PRO A 177 -22.40 -6.67 1.58
CA PRO A 177 -22.77 -7.00 2.93
C PRO A 177 -22.14 -8.32 3.38
N VAL A 178 -21.79 -8.41 4.66
CA VAL A 178 -21.11 -9.57 5.25
C VAL A 178 -21.89 -10.86 4.95
N GLY A 179 -23.18 -10.91 5.30
CA GLY A 179 -24.03 -12.08 5.07
C GLY A 179 -23.46 -13.32 5.75
N ASP A 180 -23.36 -14.43 5.02
CA ASP A 180 -22.56 -15.58 5.46
C ASP A 180 -21.06 -15.24 5.37
N GLU A 181 -20.39 -15.16 6.53
CA GLU A 181 -18.97 -14.80 6.67
C GLU A 181 -18.02 -15.76 5.97
N ALA A 182 -18.44 -17.01 5.71
CA ALA A 182 -17.64 -18.01 5.01
C ALA A 182 -17.73 -17.92 3.49
N THR A 183 -18.62 -17.09 2.94
CA THR A 183 -18.78 -16.94 1.50
C THR A 183 -17.90 -15.80 0.96
N PRO A 184 -17.06 -16.04 -0.07
CA PRO A 184 -16.28 -14.99 -0.71
C PRO A 184 -17.12 -13.83 -1.26
N ARG A 185 -16.52 -12.64 -1.30
CA ARG A 185 -17.09 -11.39 -1.79
C ARG A 185 -16.10 -10.70 -2.71
N ALA A 186 -16.51 -10.39 -3.94
CA ALA A 186 -15.75 -9.50 -4.80
C ALA A 186 -15.85 -8.07 -4.26
N VAL A 187 -14.73 -7.54 -3.76
CA VAL A 187 -14.59 -6.17 -3.27
C VAL A 187 -13.85 -5.36 -4.32
N ALA A 188 -14.51 -4.33 -4.85
CA ALA A 188 -13.96 -3.44 -5.86
C ALA A 188 -13.46 -2.13 -5.22
N PHE A 189 -12.18 -1.86 -5.39
CA PHE A 189 -11.52 -0.59 -5.15
C PHE A 189 -11.40 0.17 -6.48
N GLU A 190 -10.72 1.32 -6.49
CA GLU A 190 -10.62 2.16 -7.69
C GLU A 190 -9.91 1.45 -8.86
N GLU A 191 -8.80 0.76 -8.61
CA GLU A 191 -7.97 0.09 -9.64
C GLU A 191 -7.73 -1.41 -9.35
N LEU A 192 -8.50 -1.98 -8.43
CA LEU A 192 -8.27 -3.33 -7.92
C LEU A 192 -9.58 -4.03 -7.57
N THR A 193 -9.67 -5.32 -7.87
CA THR A 193 -10.70 -6.20 -7.29
C THR A 193 -10.05 -7.38 -6.56
N VAL A 194 -10.52 -7.66 -5.34
CA VAL A 194 -10.08 -8.80 -4.53
C VAL A 194 -11.29 -9.63 -4.13
N GLU A 195 -11.18 -10.96 -4.20
CA GLU A 195 -12.18 -11.86 -3.60
C GLU A 195 -11.85 -12.11 -2.13
N VAL A 196 -12.59 -11.45 -1.24
CA VAL A 196 -12.36 -11.49 0.21
C VAL A 196 -13.40 -12.36 0.89
N THR A 197 -12.96 -13.28 1.75
CA THR A 197 -13.85 -14.02 2.66
C THR A 197 -13.84 -13.35 4.03
N PRO A 198 -14.96 -12.75 4.50
CA PRO A 198 -14.96 -12.01 5.77
C PRO A 198 -14.42 -12.78 6.98
N ALA A 199 -14.77 -14.06 7.12
CA ALA A 199 -14.29 -14.91 8.22
C ALA A 199 -12.76 -15.10 8.23
N ALA A 200 -12.09 -14.98 7.08
CA ALA A 200 -10.65 -15.23 6.97
C ALA A 200 -9.78 -14.07 7.49
N ILE A 201 -10.34 -12.85 7.58
CA ILE A 201 -9.67 -11.66 8.14
C ILE A 201 -10.40 -11.07 9.35
N GLY A 202 -11.58 -11.59 9.68
CA GLY A 202 -12.46 -11.06 10.71
C GLY A 202 -13.40 -9.95 10.19
N THR A 203 -14.64 -9.96 10.67
CA THR A 203 -15.71 -9.07 10.22
C THR A 203 -15.40 -7.59 10.45
N GLU A 204 -14.72 -7.25 11.54
CA GLU A 204 -14.30 -5.87 11.83
C GLU A 204 -13.25 -5.36 10.82
N ALA A 205 -12.32 -6.24 10.41
CA ALA A 205 -11.33 -5.90 9.39
C ALA A 205 -11.98 -5.73 8.02
N TYR A 206 -12.88 -6.66 7.66
CA TYR A 206 -13.65 -6.60 6.41
C TYR A 206 -14.42 -5.28 6.26
N GLN A 207 -15.05 -4.79 7.33
CA GLN A 207 -15.82 -3.53 7.31
C GLN A 207 -14.97 -2.28 7.12
N ARG A 208 -13.66 -2.37 7.34
CA ARG A 208 -12.71 -1.24 7.22
C ARG A 208 -11.77 -1.37 6.04
N LEU A 209 -11.99 -2.34 5.15
CA LEU A 209 -11.13 -2.56 4.00
C LEU A 209 -10.91 -1.27 3.21
N ALA A 210 -9.66 -1.05 2.86
CA ALA A 210 -9.18 0.02 2.02
C ALA A 210 -7.97 -0.50 1.23
N ALA A 211 -7.80 -0.01 0.00
CA ALA A 211 -6.66 -0.35 -0.81
C ALA A 211 -6.28 0.82 -1.73
N VAL A 212 -4.99 0.95 -2.00
CA VAL A 212 -4.46 1.98 -2.92
C VAL A 212 -3.34 1.39 -3.76
N VAL A 213 -3.31 1.73 -5.05
CA VAL A 213 -2.16 1.48 -5.92
C VAL A 213 -1.21 2.67 -5.79
N VAL A 214 0.05 2.40 -5.51
CA VAL A 214 1.08 3.41 -5.25
C VAL A 214 2.20 3.24 -6.29
N PRO A 215 2.44 4.25 -7.14
CA PRO A 215 3.62 4.28 -7.99
C PRO A 215 4.91 4.21 -7.13
N PRO A 216 5.95 3.47 -7.55
CA PRO A 216 7.17 3.31 -6.75
C PRO A 216 7.84 4.63 -6.35
N GLU A 217 7.76 5.66 -7.18
CA GLU A 217 8.30 7.00 -6.93
C GLU A 217 7.53 7.80 -5.86
N LEU A 218 6.29 7.40 -5.56
CA LEU A 218 5.47 7.97 -4.50
C LEU A 218 5.46 7.11 -3.23
N ALA A 219 6.06 5.93 -3.29
CA ALA A 219 6.13 5.03 -2.16
C ALA A 219 7.10 5.56 -1.09
N PRO A 220 6.83 5.28 0.20
CA PRO A 220 7.78 5.54 1.27
C PRO A 220 9.15 4.90 0.95
N ALA A 221 10.21 5.70 0.86
CA ALA A 221 11.53 5.24 0.42
C ALA A 221 12.03 4.04 1.23
N CYS A 222 11.73 4.00 2.53
CA CYS A 222 12.14 2.92 3.42
C CYS A 222 11.51 1.55 3.11
N LEU A 223 10.39 1.49 2.37
CA LEU A 223 9.82 0.22 1.89
C LEU A 223 10.65 -0.42 0.78
N LEU A 224 11.42 0.40 0.04
CA LEU A 224 12.12 -0.02 -1.17
C LEU A 224 13.62 -0.26 -0.96
N VAL A 225 14.13 -0.04 0.25
CA VAL A 225 15.54 -0.26 0.59
C VAL A 225 15.88 -1.75 0.42
N GLY A 226 16.76 -2.05 -0.54
CA GLY A 226 17.16 -3.42 -0.88
C GLY A 226 16.11 -4.23 -1.66
N ALA A 227 14.98 -3.62 -2.02
CA ALA A 227 13.95 -4.28 -2.81
C ALA A 227 14.32 -4.34 -4.31
N PRO A 228 13.76 -5.29 -5.08
CA PRO A 228 13.75 -5.22 -6.53
C PRO A 228 13.12 -3.91 -7.04
N ALA A 229 13.42 -3.54 -8.29
CA ALA A 229 12.66 -2.50 -8.96
C ALA A 229 11.25 -3.04 -9.28
N PHE A 230 10.24 -2.42 -8.70
CA PHE A 230 8.83 -2.73 -8.94
C PHE A 230 8.23 -1.74 -9.94
N ASP A 231 7.21 -2.17 -10.68
CA ASP A 231 6.42 -1.31 -11.57
C ASP A 231 5.27 -0.63 -10.81
N ALA A 232 4.70 -1.30 -9.80
CA ALA A 232 3.68 -0.74 -8.92
C ALA A 232 3.64 -1.44 -7.57
N LEU A 233 3.10 -0.75 -6.57
CA LEU A 233 2.82 -1.26 -5.25
C LEU A 233 1.32 -1.18 -4.99
N ILE A 234 0.80 -2.08 -4.17
CA ILE A 234 -0.59 -2.11 -3.73
C ILE A 234 -0.56 -2.25 -2.22
N ALA A 235 -1.18 -1.30 -1.54
CA ALA A 235 -1.20 -1.24 -0.08
C ALA A 235 -2.62 -1.42 0.45
N PHE A 236 -2.79 -2.32 1.42
CA PHE A 236 -4.06 -2.66 2.03
C PHE A 236 -4.16 -2.16 3.47
N SER A 237 -5.36 -1.77 3.89
CA SER A 237 -5.70 -1.50 5.29
C SER A 237 -7.07 -2.12 5.63
N PRO A 238 -7.27 -2.65 6.85
CA PRO A 238 -6.25 -2.88 7.86
C PRO A 238 -5.27 -3.99 7.43
N GLU A 239 -4.12 -4.02 8.09
CA GLU A 239 -3.22 -5.16 8.00
C GLU A 239 -3.88 -6.41 8.62
N ALA A 240 -3.84 -7.55 7.92
CA ALA A 240 -4.43 -8.79 8.39
C ALA A 240 -3.71 -10.01 7.79
N ASP A 241 -3.56 -11.08 8.59
CA ASP A 241 -3.26 -12.41 8.06
C ASP A 241 -4.52 -12.99 7.40
N VAL A 242 -4.37 -13.74 6.30
CA VAL A 242 -5.50 -14.38 5.63
C VAL A 242 -5.52 -15.86 5.97
N ALA A 243 -6.48 -16.26 6.79
CA ALA A 243 -6.63 -17.67 7.14
C ALA A 243 -7.01 -18.52 5.91
N GLY A 244 -6.27 -19.61 5.67
CA GLY A 244 -6.57 -20.59 4.62
C GLY A 244 -5.66 -20.44 3.41
N ALA A 245 -6.24 -20.54 2.20
CA ALA A 245 -5.51 -20.55 0.93
C ALA A 245 -5.26 -19.15 0.33
N GLY A 246 -5.37 -18.09 1.15
CA GLY A 246 -5.28 -16.71 0.68
C GLY A 246 -6.49 -16.20 -0.11
N PHE A 247 -6.38 -14.99 -0.66
CA PHE A 247 -7.40 -14.37 -1.50
C PHE A 247 -6.99 -14.28 -2.98
N PRO A 248 -7.82 -14.79 -3.92
CA PRO A 248 -7.68 -14.47 -5.33
C PRO A 248 -7.83 -12.96 -5.56
N PHE A 249 -7.07 -12.43 -6.51
CA PHE A 249 -7.13 -11.01 -6.85
C PHE A 249 -6.82 -10.76 -8.32
N ALA A 250 -7.30 -9.61 -8.80
CA ALA A 250 -6.94 -9.10 -10.11
C ALA A 250 -6.92 -7.56 -10.09
N VAL A 251 -5.85 -7.00 -10.66
CA VAL A 251 -5.58 -5.55 -10.70
C VAL A 251 -5.96 -5.04 -12.08
N ASP A 252 -6.50 -3.84 -12.17
CA ASP A 252 -6.68 -3.20 -13.48
C ASP A 252 -5.30 -2.87 -14.06
N ASN A 253 -5.12 -3.10 -15.36
CA ASN A 253 -3.83 -2.93 -16.03
C ASN A 253 -3.58 -1.44 -16.40
N THR A 254 -3.62 -0.56 -15.40
CA THR A 254 -3.41 0.89 -15.59
C THR A 254 -1.96 1.23 -15.94
N LEU A 255 -1.04 0.29 -15.69
CA LEU A 255 0.38 0.37 -16.03
C LEU A 255 0.67 0.12 -17.52
N GLY A 256 -0.33 -0.31 -18.29
CA GLY A 256 -0.19 -0.54 -19.74
C GLY A 256 0.73 -1.70 -20.09
N PHE A 257 0.69 -2.78 -19.30
CA PHE A 257 1.38 -4.02 -19.66
C PHE A 257 0.74 -4.65 -20.91
N GLU A 258 1.56 -5.29 -21.75
CA GLU A 258 1.07 -5.91 -22.98
C GLU A 258 0.17 -7.12 -22.68
N PRO A 259 -0.90 -7.38 -23.46
CA PRO A 259 -1.71 -8.58 -23.31
C PRO A 259 -0.87 -9.86 -23.32
N GLY A 260 -1.11 -10.75 -22.36
CA GLY A 260 -0.35 -11.98 -22.16
C GLY A 260 1.04 -11.79 -21.54
N ALA A 261 1.44 -10.59 -21.14
CA ALA A 261 2.67 -10.38 -20.40
C ALA A 261 2.63 -11.10 -19.04
N HIS A 262 3.80 -11.61 -18.62
CA HIS A 262 4.01 -12.17 -17.30
C HIS A 262 4.37 -11.06 -16.32
N VAL A 263 3.82 -11.15 -15.11
CA VAL A 263 4.08 -10.20 -14.02
C VAL A 263 4.44 -11.01 -12.77
N GLU A 264 5.63 -10.80 -12.22
CA GLU A 264 6.02 -11.28 -10.90
C GLU A 264 5.22 -10.54 -9.82
N LEU A 265 4.71 -11.30 -8.86
CA LEU A 265 3.99 -10.79 -7.70
C LEU A 265 4.86 -10.96 -6.46
N HIS A 266 5.07 -9.89 -5.71
CA HIS A 266 5.84 -9.92 -4.46
C HIS A 266 4.99 -9.46 -3.29
N VAL A 267 5.09 -10.13 -2.14
CA VAL A 267 4.41 -9.71 -0.90
C VAL A 267 5.45 -9.23 0.11
N GLN A 268 5.17 -8.17 0.84
CA GLN A 268 6.00 -7.73 1.96
C GLN A 268 5.55 -8.42 3.25
N GLY A 269 6.50 -8.91 4.05
CA GLY A 269 6.19 -9.49 5.35
C GLY A 269 5.64 -8.46 6.33
N GLY A 270 4.48 -8.79 6.92
CA GLY A 270 3.80 -8.00 7.95
C GLY A 270 3.87 -8.63 9.34
N LEU A 271 2.88 -8.34 10.20
CA LEU A 271 2.84 -8.80 11.59
C LEU A 271 2.84 -10.32 11.67
N GLU A 272 1.97 -10.92 10.85
CA GLU A 272 1.74 -12.35 10.67
C GLU A 272 1.44 -12.52 9.19
N CYS A 273 2.43 -12.91 8.39
CA CYS A 273 2.24 -13.18 6.97
C CYS A 273 3.00 -14.46 6.62
N SER A 274 2.24 -15.49 6.27
CA SER A 274 2.79 -16.82 5.97
C SER A 274 2.39 -17.24 4.57
N LEU A 275 3.32 -17.80 3.81
CA LEU A 275 3.00 -18.41 2.53
C LEU A 275 2.21 -19.71 2.74
N ASP A 276 1.63 -20.25 1.66
CA ASP A 276 0.82 -21.49 1.68
C ASP A 276 1.56 -22.72 2.25
N ASP A 277 2.90 -22.73 2.18
CA ASP A 277 3.75 -23.78 2.74
C ASP A 277 4.08 -23.58 4.24
N GLY A 278 3.54 -22.52 4.85
CA GLY A 278 3.78 -22.13 6.24
C GLY A 278 5.05 -21.31 6.46
N THR A 279 5.80 -20.99 5.40
CA THR A 279 6.98 -20.12 5.50
C THR A 279 6.56 -18.72 5.92
N GLN A 280 7.10 -18.26 7.05
CA GLN A 280 6.91 -16.88 7.51
C GLN A 280 7.72 -15.93 6.63
N VAL A 281 7.07 -14.87 6.16
CA VAL A 281 7.76 -13.77 5.46
C VAL A 281 8.30 -12.81 6.50
N GLU A 282 9.62 -12.55 6.46
CA GLU A 282 10.26 -11.65 7.41
C GLU A 282 9.67 -10.23 7.32
N LYS A 283 9.46 -9.60 8.49
CA LYS A 283 8.89 -8.25 8.61
C LYS A 283 9.68 -7.23 7.80
N GLY A 284 9.00 -6.57 6.85
CA GLY A 284 9.58 -5.59 5.95
C GLY A 284 10.35 -6.18 4.76
N ALA A 285 10.60 -7.49 4.74
CA ALA A 285 11.24 -8.15 3.61
C ALA A 285 10.22 -8.43 2.50
N TRP A 286 10.66 -8.28 1.26
CA TRP A 286 9.89 -8.65 0.07
C TRP A 286 10.17 -10.09 -0.31
N HIS A 287 9.09 -10.86 -0.57
CA HIS A 287 9.17 -12.25 -1.00
C HIS A 287 8.43 -12.44 -2.32
N LEU A 288 8.98 -13.27 -3.22
CA LEU A 288 8.28 -13.65 -4.45
C LEU A 288 7.07 -14.52 -4.08
N LEU A 289 5.88 -13.99 -4.26
CA LEU A 289 4.63 -14.68 -3.99
C LEU A 289 4.26 -15.64 -5.13
N GLY A 290 4.47 -15.22 -6.38
CA GLY A 290 4.09 -16.00 -7.54
C GLY A 290 4.06 -15.18 -8.82
N ALA A 291 3.21 -15.58 -9.76
CA ALA A 291 3.08 -14.93 -11.05
C ALA A 291 1.63 -14.60 -11.38
N ALA A 292 1.46 -13.54 -12.15
CA ALA A 292 0.22 -13.14 -12.80
C ALA A 292 0.42 -13.07 -14.31
N THR A 293 -0.70 -13.04 -15.05
CA THR A 293 -0.72 -12.83 -16.50
C THR A 293 -1.67 -11.69 -16.83
N VAL A 294 -1.27 -10.83 -17.76
CA VAL A 294 -2.17 -9.81 -18.30
C VAL A 294 -3.22 -10.49 -19.18
N SER A 295 -4.50 -10.20 -18.93
CA SER A 295 -5.64 -10.74 -19.68
C SER A 295 -5.49 -10.53 -21.19
N ALA A 296 -6.15 -11.38 -21.99
CA ALA A 296 -6.01 -11.36 -23.45
C ALA A 296 -6.49 -10.05 -24.11
N ASP A 297 -7.39 -9.32 -23.46
CA ASP A 297 -7.86 -7.99 -23.87
C ASP A 297 -6.98 -6.84 -23.33
N GLY A 298 -5.96 -7.16 -22.53
CA GLY A 298 -5.07 -6.19 -21.92
C GLY A 298 -5.66 -5.43 -20.74
N ALA A 299 -6.88 -5.77 -20.29
CA ALA A 299 -7.59 -4.97 -19.29
C ALA A 299 -7.10 -5.20 -17.85
N ARG A 300 -6.61 -6.40 -17.51
CA ARG A 300 -6.34 -6.79 -16.12
C ARG A 300 -5.07 -7.60 -15.96
N VAL A 301 -4.44 -7.50 -14.80
CA VAL A 301 -3.39 -8.40 -14.33
C VAL A 301 -4.05 -9.44 -13.41
N GLU A 302 -4.11 -10.68 -13.86
CA GLU A 302 -4.81 -11.77 -13.17
C GLU A 302 -3.79 -12.69 -12.51
N ALA A 303 -3.87 -12.84 -11.19
CA ALA A 303 -3.04 -13.78 -10.46
C ALA A 303 -3.29 -15.22 -10.98
N ALA A 304 -2.23 -16.01 -11.12
CA ALA A 304 -2.38 -17.42 -11.49
C ALA A 304 -3.23 -18.15 -10.43
N SER A 305 -3.93 -19.22 -10.81
CA SER A 305 -4.83 -19.94 -9.89
C SER A 305 -4.14 -20.55 -8.66
N ALA A 306 -2.81 -20.69 -8.69
CA ALA A 306 -1.99 -21.16 -7.59
C ALA A 306 -1.35 -20.01 -6.78
N THR A 307 -1.73 -18.76 -7.07
CA THR A 307 -1.20 -17.55 -6.42
C THR A 307 -2.35 -16.77 -5.83
N ALA A 308 -2.36 -16.68 -4.51
CA ALA A 308 -3.35 -15.95 -3.74
C ALA A 308 -2.65 -15.05 -2.72
N LEU A 309 -3.32 -13.99 -2.26
CA LEU A 309 -2.79 -13.10 -1.23
C LEU A 309 -2.81 -13.79 0.13
N PRO A 310 -1.65 -14.07 0.74
CA PRO A 310 -1.58 -14.73 2.05
C PRO A 310 -1.88 -13.77 3.20
N CYS A 311 -1.69 -12.46 2.98
CA CYS A 311 -1.89 -11.43 3.97
C CYS A 311 -2.33 -10.13 3.26
N LEU A 312 -3.07 -9.29 3.98
CA LEU A 312 -3.37 -7.91 3.60
C LEU A 312 -2.29 -7.01 4.20
N GLY A 313 -1.49 -6.39 3.32
CA GLY A 313 -0.38 -5.52 3.69
C GLY A 313 0.13 -4.81 2.46
N TRP A 314 1.34 -5.14 2.00
CA TRP A 314 1.89 -4.63 0.75
C TRP A 314 2.11 -5.76 -0.26
N LEU A 315 1.67 -5.52 -1.49
CA LEU A 315 1.92 -6.33 -2.68
C LEU A 315 2.67 -5.46 -3.69
N ALA A 316 3.58 -6.03 -4.47
CA ALA A 316 4.25 -5.36 -5.57
C ALA A 316 4.11 -6.16 -6.87
N LEU A 317 4.04 -5.43 -7.98
CA LEU A 317 4.01 -5.97 -9.33
C LEU A 317 5.34 -5.64 -10.02
N ARG A 318 5.89 -6.62 -10.74
CA ARG A 318 7.13 -6.46 -11.51
C ARG A 318 7.05 -7.23 -12.83
N ARG A 319 7.47 -6.61 -13.93
CA ARG A 319 7.64 -7.29 -15.23
C ARG A 319 8.96 -8.03 -15.37
#